data_AF-I9C045-F1
#
_entry.id   AF-I9C045-F1
#
_cell.length_a   1.000
_cell.length_b   1.000
_cell.length_c   1.000
_cell.angle_alpha   90.00
_cell.angle_beta   90.00
_cell.angle_gamma   90.00
#
_symmetry.space_group_name_H-M   'P 1'
#
loop_
_entity.id
_entity.type
_entity.pdbx_description
1 polymer ?
#
loop_
_entity_poly.entity_id
_entity_poly.type
_entity_poly.pdbx_seq_one_letter_code
_entity_poly.pdbx_strand_id
1 'polypeptide(L)'
;MSLLHRTKGALLAVALYSSACSEAASDKIQSDLTIFIGGDLLAKGGVVFIHPIPVPEKRWRMIVAEKNRTLPPPDGLKPIAEGGKRLTVTIESQASHVQFLYPQGEGKYTFRFRPQPHADEELKKNTGTALLSIGGVDMNSGLGAEMHFGFTGLRDSGEQVMLIARRGTDQLTGRALVVAVEQPQPEPDETPNCVTRSATSACGYDAAQWRRIAARWEKGRIEGEWEQRRFKALDACYRGAEAKGRSGGHCDLKSTEGADPIVYEYRDKQR
;
A
#
# COMPACT_ATOMS: atom_id res chain seq x y z
N MET A 1 84.21 9.14 -13.56
CA MET A 1 83.97 9.68 -14.92
C MET A 1 83.33 8.56 -15.72
N SER A 2 82.00 8.53 -15.76
CA SER A 2 81.14 8.88 -16.92
C SER A 2 81.02 7.70 -17.90
N LEU A 3 79.91 6.93 -17.85
CA LEU A 3 78.65 7.09 -18.63
C LEU A 3 78.82 6.50 -20.06
N LEU A 4 77.89 5.78 -20.71
CA LEU A 4 76.43 5.88 -20.76
C LEU A 4 75.86 4.68 -21.61
N HIS A 5 74.72 4.11 -21.19
CA HIS A 5 73.57 3.58 -21.96
C HIS A 5 73.60 2.32 -22.87
N ARG A 6 72.68 1.38 -22.59
CA ARG A 6 71.44 1.21 -23.40
C ARG A 6 70.34 0.44 -22.65
N THR A 7 69.15 1.02 -22.70
CA THR A 7 67.84 0.54 -22.28
C THR A 7 67.26 -0.52 -23.24
N LYS A 8 66.37 -1.41 -22.75
CA LYS A 8 65.08 -1.81 -23.37
C LYS A 8 64.39 -2.97 -22.62
N GLY A 9 63.06 -2.86 -22.46
CA GLY A 9 62.11 -3.96 -22.17
C GLY A 9 61.71 -4.08 -20.69
N ALA A 10 60.72 -3.35 -20.18
CA ALA A 10 59.27 -3.53 -20.32
C ALA A 10 58.72 -4.84 -19.71
N LEU A 11 58.08 -4.74 -18.54
CA LEU A 11 56.78 -5.38 -18.28
C LEU A 11 56.11 -4.73 -17.06
N LEU A 12 54.97 -4.11 -17.32
CA LEU A 12 53.99 -3.65 -16.36
C LEU A 12 53.49 -4.84 -15.52
N ALA A 13 53.47 -4.69 -14.21
CA ALA A 13 52.51 -5.38 -13.35
C ALA A 13 51.77 -4.30 -12.55
N VAL A 14 50.75 -3.71 -13.17
CA VAL A 14 49.76 -2.90 -12.46
C VAL A 14 48.90 -3.89 -11.69
N ALA A 15 49.16 -4.03 -10.39
CA ALA A 15 48.25 -4.70 -9.48
C ALA A 15 46.95 -3.89 -9.43
N LEU A 16 45.97 -4.31 -10.22
CA LEU A 16 44.59 -3.89 -10.10
C LEU A 16 44.09 -4.38 -8.74
N TYR A 17 44.16 -3.51 -7.73
CA TYR A 17 43.35 -3.65 -6.54
C TYR A 17 41.90 -3.49 -7.00
N SER A 18 41.24 -4.63 -7.20
CA SER A 18 39.79 -4.73 -7.24
C SER A 18 39.26 -4.19 -5.91
N SER A 19 38.91 -2.90 -5.90
CA SER A 19 37.96 -2.35 -4.97
C SER A 19 36.63 -3.02 -5.25
N ALA A 20 36.46 -4.21 -4.68
CA ALA A 20 35.15 -4.77 -4.42
C ALA A 20 34.44 -3.75 -3.54
N CYS A 21 33.58 -2.93 -4.16
CA CYS A 21 32.54 -2.21 -3.48
C CYS A 21 31.61 -3.26 -2.86
N SER A 22 32.00 -3.79 -1.70
CA SER A 22 31.04 -4.26 -0.73
C SER A 22 30.21 -3.04 -0.39
N GLU A 23 29.00 -2.95 -0.95
CA GLU A 23 27.92 -2.19 -0.35
C GLU A 23 27.90 -2.59 1.13
N ALA A 24 28.43 -1.72 1.99
CA ALA A 24 28.40 -1.94 3.42
C ALA A 24 26.94 -2.21 3.80
N ALA A 25 26.68 -3.42 4.28
CA ALA A 25 25.44 -3.71 4.97
C ALA A 25 25.30 -2.61 6.02
N SER A 26 24.29 -1.77 5.89
CA SER A 26 24.05 -0.64 6.78
C SER A 26 24.15 -1.15 8.23
N ASP A 27 25.18 -0.75 8.99
CA ASP A 27 25.46 -1.12 10.41
C ASP A 27 24.35 -0.72 11.41
N LYS A 28 23.18 -0.33 10.90
CA LYS A 28 22.06 0.20 11.66
C LYS A 28 21.08 -0.92 11.94
N ILE A 29 20.68 -1.06 13.20
CA ILE A 29 19.71 -2.05 13.67
C ILE A 29 18.46 -2.00 12.79
N GLN A 30 18.05 -3.16 12.27
CA GLN A 30 17.01 -3.26 11.25
C GLN A 30 15.83 -4.15 11.69
N SER A 31 14.61 -3.71 11.39
CA SER A 31 13.41 -4.57 11.34
C SER A 31 13.22 -5.07 9.90
N ASP A 32 13.29 -6.39 9.67
CA ASP A 32 13.09 -7.00 8.35
C ASP A 32 11.86 -7.90 8.35
N LEU A 33 10.75 -7.40 7.80
CA LEU A 33 9.44 -8.05 7.82
C LEU A 33 9.15 -8.74 6.47
N THR A 34 8.76 -10.02 6.50
CA THR A 34 8.12 -10.68 5.36
C THR A 34 6.64 -10.89 5.63
N ILE A 35 5.79 -10.37 4.74
CA ILE A 35 4.34 -10.50 4.78
C ILE A 35 3.94 -11.56 3.76
N PHE A 36 3.54 -12.73 4.24
CA PHE A 36 3.05 -13.83 3.43
C PHE A 36 1.58 -13.62 3.08
N ILE A 37 1.27 -13.63 1.79
CA ILE A 37 -0.08 -13.44 1.24
C ILE A 37 -0.65 -14.82 0.88
N GLY A 38 -1.80 -15.15 1.46
CA GLY A 38 -2.57 -16.34 1.17
C GLY A 38 -4.05 -16.05 0.96
N GLY A 39 -4.86 -17.11 0.98
CA GLY A 39 -6.32 -17.04 0.99
C GLY A 39 -6.94 -16.15 -0.10
N ASP A 40 -7.97 -15.42 0.29
CA ASP A 40 -8.73 -14.54 -0.59
C ASP A 40 -7.90 -13.35 -1.07
N LEU A 41 -6.95 -12.85 -0.29
CA LEU A 41 -6.07 -11.76 -0.70
C LEU A 41 -5.21 -12.16 -1.91
N LEU A 42 -4.66 -13.38 -1.91
CA LEU A 42 -3.93 -13.92 -3.06
C LEU A 42 -4.88 -14.29 -4.21
N ALA A 43 -6.03 -14.88 -3.88
CA ALA A 43 -6.97 -15.40 -4.87
C ALA A 43 -7.86 -14.34 -5.51
N LYS A 44 -8.06 -13.16 -4.92
CA LYS A 44 -8.99 -12.13 -5.45
C LYS A 44 -8.38 -10.74 -5.50
N GLY A 45 -7.19 -10.58 -4.93
CA GLY A 45 -6.64 -9.26 -4.65
C GLY A 45 -7.35 -8.59 -3.46
N GLY A 46 -6.83 -7.45 -3.07
CA GLY A 46 -7.32 -6.73 -1.90
C GLY A 46 -6.37 -5.63 -1.43
N VAL A 47 -6.62 -5.10 -0.24
CA VAL A 47 -5.90 -3.97 0.34
C VAL A 47 -5.18 -4.39 1.61
N VAL A 48 -3.96 -3.91 1.78
CA VAL A 48 -3.17 -4.11 2.99
C VAL A 48 -2.74 -2.76 3.53
N PHE A 49 -3.10 -2.49 4.78
CA PHE A 49 -2.68 -1.33 5.55
C PHE A 49 -1.44 -1.71 6.36
N ILE A 50 -0.36 -0.95 6.21
CA ILE A 50 0.93 -1.18 6.85
C ILE A 50 1.19 -0.07 7.86
N HIS A 51 1.41 -0.48 9.10
CA HIS A 51 1.50 0.37 10.27
C HIS A 51 2.86 0.16 10.96
N PRO A 52 3.93 0.83 10.50
CA PRO A 52 5.22 0.79 11.16
C PRO A 52 5.17 1.60 12.48
N ILE A 53 5.54 0.97 13.59
CA ILE A 53 5.50 1.60 14.93
C ILE A 53 6.93 1.71 15.50
N PRO A 54 7.46 2.94 15.69
CA PRO A 54 8.78 3.11 16.28
C PRO A 54 8.76 2.72 17.75
N VAL A 55 9.82 2.05 18.22
CA VAL A 55 10.02 1.74 19.64
C VAL A 55 11.43 2.05 20.11
N PRO A 56 11.62 2.42 21.39
CA PRO A 56 12.97 2.62 21.93
C PRO A 56 13.84 1.38 21.74
N GLU A 57 15.12 1.58 21.45
CA GLU A 57 16.06 0.48 21.18
C GLU A 57 16.13 -0.55 22.32
N LYS A 58 16.02 -0.08 23.58
CA LYS A 58 15.91 -0.97 24.74
C LYS A 58 14.73 -1.94 24.62
N ARG A 59 13.57 -1.47 24.15
CA ARG A 59 12.40 -2.33 23.88
C ARG A 59 12.64 -3.25 22.69
N TRP A 60 13.28 -2.74 21.64
CA TRP A 60 13.62 -3.55 20.47
C TRP A 60 14.52 -4.75 20.81
N ARG A 61 15.55 -4.53 21.63
CA ARG A 61 16.48 -5.59 22.06
C ARG A 61 15.79 -6.72 22.82
N MET A 62 14.68 -6.45 23.51
CA MET A 62 13.89 -7.46 24.23
C MET A 62 13.02 -8.34 23.31
N ILE A 63 12.87 -7.98 22.02
CA ILE A 63 12.07 -8.76 21.08
C ILE A 63 12.81 -10.04 20.68
N VAL A 64 12.12 -11.16 20.84
CA VAL A 64 12.54 -12.47 20.33
C VAL A 64 11.96 -12.65 18.93
N ALA A 65 12.83 -12.70 17.91
CA ALA A 65 12.41 -12.74 16.51
C ALA A 65 11.59 -14.00 16.20
N GLU A 66 11.99 -15.15 16.74
CA GLU A 66 11.39 -16.46 16.52
C GLU A 66 9.91 -16.50 16.95
N LYS A 67 9.57 -15.78 18.03
CA LYS A 67 8.18 -15.66 18.51
C LYS A 67 7.30 -14.78 17.60
N ASN A 68 7.92 -14.06 16.67
CA ASN A 68 7.30 -13.16 15.71
C ASN A 68 7.42 -13.67 14.26
N ARG A 69 7.59 -14.98 14.10
CA ARG A 69 7.58 -15.65 12.81
C ARG A 69 6.34 -16.53 12.70
N THR A 70 5.45 -16.18 11.77
CA THR A 70 4.32 -17.04 11.37
C THR A 70 4.78 -18.18 10.45
N LEU A 71 5.77 -17.89 9.60
CA LEU A 71 6.43 -18.83 8.70
C LEU A 71 7.95 -18.61 8.73
N PRO A 72 8.77 -19.60 8.30
CA PRO A 72 10.20 -19.38 8.11
C PRO A 72 10.48 -18.17 7.20
N PRO A 73 11.50 -17.34 7.49
CA PRO A 73 11.92 -16.30 6.57
C PRO A 73 12.36 -16.91 5.23
N PRO A 74 12.15 -16.23 4.10
CA PRO A 74 12.62 -16.69 2.80
C PRO A 74 14.14 -16.95 2.76
N ASP A 75 14.54 -17.89 1.91
CA ASP A 75 15.94 -18.14 1.60
C ASP A 75 16.55 -16.99 0.80
N GLY A 76 17.89 -16.88 0.81
CA GLY A 76 18.63 -15.91 -0.01
C GLY A 76 18.54 -14.45 0.45
N LEU A 77 17.92 -14.17 1.60
CA LEU A 77 17.88 -12.82 2.17
C LEU A 77 19.27 -12.38 2.63
N LYS A 78 19.64 -11.12 2.31
CA LYS A 78 20.89 -10.48 2.76
C LYS A 78 21.06 -10.60 4.29
N PRO A 79 22.29 -10.77 4.80
CA PRO A 79 22.55 -10.77 6.23
C PRO A 79 21.91 -9.54 6.91
N ILE A 80 21.32 -9.75 8.07
CA ILE A 80 20.74 -8.67 8.87
C ILE A 80 21.79 -8.13 9.84
N ALA A 81 21.79 -6.82 10.06
CA ALA A 81 22.71 -6.18 11.01
C ALA A 81 22.58 -6.78 12.41
N GLU A 82 23.65 -6.68 13.20
CA GLU A 82 23.65 -7.11 14.60
C GLU A 82 22.51 -6.43 15.38
N GLY A 83 21.77 -7.22 16.18
CA GLY A 83 20.59 -6.73 16.90
C GLY A 83 19.33 -6.53 16.04
N GLY A 84 19.42 -6.66 14.71
CA GLY A 84 18.25 -6.67 13.83
C GLY A 84 17.36 -7.89 14.03
N LYS A 85 16.10 -7.80 13.58
CA LYS A 85 15.12 -8.89 13.72
C LYS A 85 14.48 -9.22 12.38
N ARG A 86 14.46 -10.50 12.03
CA ARG A 86 13.66 -11.04 10.92
C ARG A 86 12.30 -11.50 11.44
N LEU A 87 11.26 -10.82 11.00
CA LEU A 87 9.88 -11.00 11.41
C LEU A 87 9.07 -11.55 10.22
N THR A 88 8.05 -12.36 10.49
CA THR A 88 7.15 -12.82 9.43
C THR A 88 5.71 -12.83 9.89
N VAL A 89 4.81 -12.32 9.05
CA VAL A 89 3.36 -12.36 9.26
C VAL A 89 2.67 -13.00 8.08
N THR A 90 1.48 -13.55 8.31
CA THR A 90 0.66 -14.16 7.27
C THR A 90 -0.69 -13.45 7.25
N ILE A 91 -1.14 -13.03 6.08
CA ILE A 91 -2.41 -12.36 5.84
C ILE A 91 -3.17 -13.05 4.71
N GLU A 92 -4.47 -13.24 4.90
CA GLU A 92 -5.31 -14.01 3.98
C GLU A 92 -6.59 -13.29 3.57
N SER A 93 -7.02 -12.29 4.36
CA SER A 93 -8.24 -11.51 4.09
C SER A 93 -8.02 -10.42 3.03
N GLN A 94 -9.05 -10.15 2.23
CA GLN A 94 -9.03 -9.11 1.19
C GLN A 94 -8.82 -7.69 1.73
N ALA A 95 -9.07 -7.44 3.01
CA ALA A 95 -8.57 -6.27 3.72
C ALA A 95 -7.83 -6.72 4.97
N SER A 96 -6.58 -6.27 5.12
CA SER A 96 -5.72 -6.65 6.23
C SER A 96 -4.93 -5.47 6.77
N HIS A 97 -4.85 -5.32 8.09
CA HIS A 97 -3.97 -4.37 8.77
C HIS A 97 -2.77 -5.12 9.33
N VAL A 98 -1.57 -4.68 9.00
CA VAL A 98 -0.31 -5.22 9.51
C VAL A 98 0.39 -4.14 10.31
N GLN A 99 0.56 -4.37 11.61
CA GLN A 99 1.38 -3.54 12.46
C GLN A 99 2.70 -4.24 12.75
N PHE A 100 3.80 -3.50 12.76
CA PHE A 100 5.09 -4.05 13.18
C PHE A 100 5.95 -3.02 13.88
N LEU A 101 6.75 -3.48 14.84
CA LEU A 101 7.67 -2.63 15.57
C LEU A 101 8.96 -2.45 14.77
N TYR A 102 9.60 -1.29 14.91
CA TYR A 102 10.95 -1.05 14.44
C TYR A 102 11.75 -0.18 15.43
N PRO A 103 13.08 -0.31 15.49
CA PRO A 103 13.89 0.49 16.41
C PRO A 103 13.85 1.97 16.01
N GLN A 104 13.53 2.85 16.97
CA GLN A 104 13.53 4.30 16.79
C GLN A 104 14.96 4.85 16.64
N GLY A 105 15.09 6.07 16.11
CA GLY A 105 16.36 6.76 15.92
C GLY A 105 16.94 6.45 14.56
N GLU A 106 18.15 5.92 14.51
CA GLU A 106 18.82 5.53 13.26
C GLU A 106 18.35 4.16 12.71
N GLY A 107 17.48 3.48 13.46
CA GLY A 107 16.94 2.19 13.08
C GLY A 107 16.18 2.27 11.75
N LYS A 108 16.40 1.26 10.91
CA LYS A 108 15.72 1.13 9.61
C LYS A 108 14.71 -0.01 9.68
N TYR A 109 13.73 0.05 8.80
CA TYR A 109 12.90 -1.10 8.55
C TYR A 109 12.82 -1.42 7.06
N THR A 110 12.47 -2.65 6.77
CA THR A 110 12.14 -3.11 5.43
C THR A 110 11.01 -4.10 5.58
N PHE A 111 10.03 -4.03 4.68
CA PHE A 111 9.05 -5.08 4.56
C PHE A 111 8.90 -5.51 3.12
N ARG A 112 8.51 -6.77 2.91
CA ARG A 112 8.28 -7.36 1.59
C ARG A 112 7.04 -8.24 1.59
N PHE A 113 6.35 -8.27 0.46
CA PHE A 113 5.27 -9.23 0.21
C PHE A 113 5.80 -10.48 -0.48
N ARG A 114 5.31 -11.64 -0.07
CA ARG A 114 5.56 -12.94 -0.73
C ARG A 114 4.28 -13.76 -0.75
N PRO A 115 3.98 -14.51 -1.81
CA PRO A 115 2.95 -15.54 -1.72
C PRO A 115 3.32 -16.57 -0.64
N GLN A 116 2.31 -17.17 0.01
CA GLN A 116 2.57 -18.32 0.88
C GLN A 116 3.28 -19.45 0.11
N PRO A 117 4.20 -20.20 0.74
CA PRO A 117 4.96 -21.25 0.07
C PRO A 117 4.09 -22.30 -0.61
N HIS A 118 2.95 -22.65 0.00
CA HIS A 118 2.02 -23.68 -0.47
C HIS A 118 0.93 -23.16 -1.41
N ALA A 119 0.99 -21.89 -1.82
CA ALA A 119 0.02 -21.35 -2.75
C ALA A 119 0.17 -21.99 -4.15
N ASP A 120 -0.94 -22.04 -4.88
CA ASP A 120 -0.99 -22.48 -6.27
C ASP A 120 -0.06 -21.63 -7.17
N GLU A 121 0.71 -22.28 -8.05
CA GLU A 121 1.72 -21.62 -8.90
C GLU A 121 1.13 -20.63 -9.91
N GLU A 122 -0.09 -20.87 -10.39
CA GLU A 122 -0.79 -19.93 -11.28
C GLU A 122 -1.28 -18.71 -10.51
N LEU A 123 -1.63 -18.86 -9.23
CA LEU A 123 -1.90 -17.72 -8.35
C LEU A 123 -0.63 -16.88 -8.14
N LYS A 124 0.52 -17.53 -7.86
CA LYS A 124 1.80 -16.85 -7.62
C LYS A 124 2.25 -15.99 -8.80
N LYS A 125 2.09 -16.47 -10.04
CA LYS A 125 2.52 -15.75 -11.25
C LYS A 125 1.68 -14.51 -11.58
N ASN A 126 0.43 -14.47 -11.13
CA ASN A 126 -0.55 -13.45 -11.51
C ASN A 126 -0.83 -12.41 -10.41
N THR A 127 -0.08 -12.46 -9.29
CA THR A 127 -0.19 -11.47 -8.22
C THR A 127 0.74 -10.29 -8.49
N GLY A 128 0.16 -9.12 -8.74
CA GLY A 128 0.86 -7.84 -8.73
C GLY A 128 0.67 -7.12 -7.39
N THR A 129 1.48 -6.11 -7.12
CA THR A 129 1.26 -5.22 -5.96
C THR A 129 1.55 -3.79 -6.37
N ALA A 130 0.72 -2.86 -5.92
CA ALA A 130 0.84 -1.43 -6.20
C ALA A 130 0.60 -0.63 -4.90
N LEU A 131 1.40 0.41 -4.66
CA LEU A 131 1.15 1.35 -3.57
C LEU A 131 -0.03 2.26 -3.94
N LEU A 132 -1.02 2.39 -3.05
CA LEU A 132 -2.20 3.24 -3.26
C LEU A 132 -2.06 4.61 -2.59
N SER A 133 -1.59 4.65 -1.34
CA SER A 133 -1.41 5.89 -0.57
C SER A 133 -0.39 5.74 0.57
N ILE A 134 0.12 6.87 1.05
CA ILE A 134 0.89 7.00 2.30
C ILE A 134 0.21 8.09 3.13
N GLY A 135 -0.31 7.75 4.31
CA GLY A 135 -0.88 8.68 5.28
C GLY A 135 0.16 9.16 6.29
N GLY A 136 0.21 10.49 6.54
CA GLY A 136 0.99 11.09 7.63
C GLY A 136 2.33 11.76 7.26
N VAL A 137 2.43 12.45 6.11
CA VAL A 137 3.68 13.17 5.72
C VAL A 137 3.52 14.69 5.77
N ASP A 138 4.47 15.35 6.45
CA ASP A 138 4.72 16.79 6.45
C ASP A 138 5.07 17.29 5.03
N MET A 139 4.27 18.24 4.52
CA MET A 139 4.42 18.86 3.21
C MET A 139 5.78 19.54 2.97
N ASN A 140 6.58 19.76 4.01
CA ASN A 140 7.86 20.45 3.90
C ASN A 140 9.04 19.56 3.46
N SER A 141 8.95 18.23 3.58
CA SER A 141 10.12 17.34 3.37
C SER A 141 10.16 16.61 2.01
N GLY A 142 9.05 16.55 1.27
CA GLY A 142 9.05 16.25 -0.16
C GLY A 142 9.71 14.95 -0.64
N LEU A 143 9.78 13.89 0.17
CA LEU A 143 10.38 12.62 -0.28
C LEU A 143 9.34 11.53 -0.55
N GLY A 144 9.20 11.21 -1.83
CA GLY A 144 8.95 9.87 -2.38
C GLY A 144 9.71 9.80 -3.72
N ALA A 145 10.22 8.68 -4.25
CA ALA A 145 10.23 7.26 -3.87
C ALA A 145 11.48 6.58 -4.46
N GLU A 146 11.77 5.31 -4.12
CA GLU A 146 12.27 4.35 -5.14
C GLU A 146 11.94 2.89 -4.79
N MET A 147 11.46 2.09 -5.77
CA MET A 147 11.12 0.66 -5.62
C MET A 147 11.62 -0.15 -6.82
N HIS A 148 12.24 -1.32 -6.57
CA HIS A 148 12.61 -2.30 -7.60
C HIS A 148 12.19 -3.71 -7.15
N PHE A 149 11.23 -4.29 -7.88
CA PHE A 149 10.63 -5.64 -7.76
C PHE A 149 10.73 -6.40 -6.42
N GLY A 150 9.57 -6.62 -5.77
CA GLY A 150 9.49 -7.34 -4.50
C GLY A 150 9.99 -6.48 -3.35
N PHE A 151 9.17 -5.47 -3.01
CA PHE A 151 9.40 -4.38 -2.04
C PHE A 151 10.57 -4.65 -1.10
N THR A 152 11.72 -4.07 -1.42
CA THR A 152 12.87 -4.02 -0.53
C THR A 152 13.23 -2.55 -0.40
N GLY A 153 13.13 -1.98 0.80
CA GLY A 153 13.70 -0.68 1.14
C GLY A 153 12.82 0.57 0.98
N LEU A 154 11.58 0.58 1.50
CA LEU A 154 10.85 1.85 1.71
C LEU A 154 11.45 2.60 2.91
N ARG A 155 11.62 3.92 2.81
CA ARG A 155 12.25 4.78 3.83
C ARG A 155 11.24 5.67 4.58
N ASP A 156 9.96 5.42 4.38
CA ASP A 156 8.93 6.44 4.55
C ASP A 156 8.14 6.13 5.82
N SER A 157 8.20 6.98 6.86
CA SER A 157 7.37 6.82 8.06
C SER A 157 5.91 7.20 7.76
N GLY A 158 4.95 6.39 8.21
CA GLY A 158 3.52 6.68 8.04
C GLY A 158 2.70 5.41 7.84
N GLU A 159 1.38 5.53 7.91
CA GLU A 159 0.48 4.46 7.49
C GLU A 159 0.59 4.32 5.96
N GLN A 160 0.76 3.10 5.46
CA GLN A 160 0.88 2.86 4.02
C GLN A 160 -0.21 1.91 3.57
N VAL A 161 -0.84 2.21 2.44
CA VAL A 161 -1.92 1.41 1.90
C VAL A 161 -1.49 0.81 0.58
N MET A 162 -1.49 -0.52 0.52
CA MET A 162 -1.00 -1.31 -0.60
C MET A 162 -2.16 -2.08 -1.24
N LEU A 163 -2.29 -1.99 -2.56
CA LEU A 163 -3.15 -2.86 -3.36
C LEU A 163 -2.39 -4.13 -3.75
N ILE A 164 -2.91 -5.29 -3.37
CA ILE A 164 -2.55 -6.56 -3.98
C ILE A 164 -3.45 -6.75 -5.20
N ALA A 165 -2.90 -6.57 -6.39
CA ALA A 165 -3.66 -6.59 -7.63
C ALA A 165 -3.70 -8.01 -8.23
N ARG A 166 -4.88 -8.42 -8.69
CA ARG A 166 -5.08 -9.59 -9.54
C ARG A 166 -5.71 -9.14 -10.86
N ARG A 167 -5.65 -9.97 -11.91
CA ARG A 167 -6.39 -9.70 -13.16
C ARG A 167 -7.87 -9.46 -12.83
N GLY A 168 -8.37 -8.25 -13.09
CA GLY A 168 -9.74 -7.83 -12.79
C GLY A 168 -9.91 -6.96 -11.53
N THR A 169 -8.89 -6.84 -10.67
CA THR A 169 -8.89 -5.89 -9.55
C THR A 169 -8.39 -4.55 -10.04
N ASP A 170 -9.28 -3.59 -10.30
CA ASP A 170 -8.88 -2.25 -10.72
C ASP A 170 -8.40 -1.39 -9.52
N GLN A 171 -7.62 -0.35 -9.81
CA GLN A 171 -7.13 0.59 -8.79
C GLN A 171 -8.26 1.36 -8.12
N LEU A 172 -9.40 1.53 -8.81
CA LEU A 172 -10.60 2.18 -8.29
C LEU A 172 -11.18 1.36 -7.15
N THR A 173 -11.38 0.06 -7.35
CA THR A 173 -11.78 -0.92 -6.33
C THR A 173 -10.79 -0.85 -5.17
N GLY A 174 -9.48 -0.90 -5.43
CA GLY A 174 -8.46 -0.78 -4.39
C GLY A 174 -8.63 0.48 -3.52
N ARG A 175 -8.72 1.67 -4.12
CA ARG A 175 -8.88 2.95 -3.39
C ARG A 175 -10.21 3.07 -2.67
N ALA A 176 -11.23 2.46 -3.21
CA ALA A 176 -12.57 2.64 -2.71
C ALA A 176 -12.86 1.62 -1.59
N LEU A 177 -12.19 0.47 -1.61
CA LEU A 177 -12.05 -0.45 -0.48
C LEU A 177 -11.33 0.20 0.72
N VAL A 178 -10.38 1.11 0.49
CA VAL A 178 -9.73 1.89 1.57
C VAL A 178 -10.75 2.75 2.29
N VAL A 179 -11.53 3.52 1.53
CA VAL A 179 -12.60 4.37 2.07
C VAL A 179 -13.62 3.54 2.85
N ALA A 180 -13.94 2.33 2.38
CA ALA A 180 -14.90 1.46 3.04
C ALA A 180 -14.42 0.95 4.41
N VAL A 181 -13.12 0.68 4.55
CA VAL A 181 -12.50 0.17 5.78
C VAL A 181 -12.16 1.29 6.76
N GLU A 182 -11.83 2.48 6.28
CA GLU A 182 -11.47 3.66 7.10
C GLU A 182 -12.68 4.49 7.56
N GLN A 183 -13.92 4.07 7.27
CA GLN A 183 -15.09 4.86 7.68
C GLN A 183 -15.18 5.02 9.20
N PRO A 184 -15.51 6.22 9.71
CA PRO A 184 -15.47 6.55 11.13
C PRO A 184 -16.54 5.85 11.99
N GLN A 185 -17.47 5.09 11.38
CA GLN A 185 -18.45 4.26 12.07
C GLN A 185 -18.53 2.87 11.44
N PRO A 186 -17.61 1.95 11.78
CA PRO A 186 -17.82 0.54 11.48
C PRO A 186 -19.09 0.05 12.18
N GLU A 187 -19.83 -0.86 11.54
CA GLU A 187 -20.96 -1.50 12.23
C GLU A 187 -20.45 -2.32 13.43
N PRO A 188 -21.23 -2.48 14.51
CA PRO A 188 -20.75 -3.10 15.77
C PRO A 188 -20.17 -4.52 15.61
N ASP A 189 -20.55 -5.23 14.55
CA ASP A 189 -20.11 -6.58 14.20
C ASP A 189 -18.94 -6.61 13.19
N GLU A 190 -18.44 -5.45 12.76
CA GLU A 190 -17.31 -5.30 11.83
C GLU A 190 -15.98 -5.08 12.58
N THR A 191 -15.72 -5.94 13.56
CA THR A 191 -14.43 -5.95 14.26
C THR A 191 -13.45 -6.89 13.55
N PRO A 192 -12.27 -6.40 13.14
CA PRO A 192 -11.30 -7.26 12.47
C PRO A 192 -10.71 -8.28 13.45
N ASN A 193 -10.52 -9.51 12.98
CA ASN A 193 -9.89 -10.57 13.75
C ASN A 193 -8.37 -10.38 13.74
N CYS A 194 -7.78 -10.20 14.92
CA CYS A 194 -6.35 -9.89 15.06
C CYS A 194 -5.54 -11.06 15.62
N VAL A 195 -4.40 -11.34 14.99
CA VAL A 195 -3.33 -12.21 15.51
C VAL A 195 -2.17 -11.34 15.97
N THR A 196 -2.05 -11.15 17.27
CA THR A 196 -1.04 -10.28 17.88
C THR A 196 0.15 -11.07 18.43
N ARG A 197 1.35 -10.59 18.16
CA ARG A 197 2.63 -11.07 18.69
C ARG A 197 3.39 -9.89 19.31
N SER A 198 4.56 -10.14 19.90
CA SER A 198 5.27 -9.10 20.66
C SER A 198 5.83 -7.96 19.80
N ALA A 199 6.02 -8.19 18.50
CA ALA A 199 6.57 -7.23 17.55
C ALA A 199 5.75 -7.05 16.28
N THR A 200 4.71 -7.86 16.07
CA THR A 200 3.86 -7.81 14.88
C THR A 200 2.41 -8.07 15.24
N SER A 201 1.48 -7.43 14.56
CA SER A 201 0.06 -7.76 14.58
C SER A 201 -0.46 -7.85 13.15
N ALA A 202 -1.33 -8.81 12.87
CA ALA A 202 -2.06 -8.89 11.62
C ALA A 202 -3.55 -9.02 11.92
N CYS A 203 -4.34 -8.06 11.47
CA CYS A 203 -5.79 -8.06 11.60
C CYS A 203 -6.43 -8.18 10.23
N GLY A 204 -7.51 -8.94 10.12
CA GLY A 204 -8.26 -9.09 8.88
C GLY A 204 -9.75 -9.26 9.12
N TYR A 205 -10.54 -8.92 8.13
CA TYR A 205 -11.99 -9.17 8.12
C TYR A 205 -12.27 -10.56 7.60
N ASP A 206 -13.22 -11.28 8.19
CA ASP A 206 -13.64 -12.56 7.62
C ASP A 206 -14.44 -12.36 6.31
N ALA A 207 -14.70 -13.45 5.59
CA ALA A 207 -15.39 -13.39 4.29
C ALA A 207 -16.85 -12.90 4.38
N ALA A 208 -17.51 -13.02 5.54
CA ALA A 208 -18.87 -12.51 5.72
C ALA A 208 -18.85 -11.01 6.01
N GLN A 209 -17.98 -10.54 6.91
CA GLN A 209 -17.72 -9.13 7.18
C GLN A 209 -17.31 -8.41 5.91
N TRP A 210 -16.35 -8.98 5.16
CA TRP A 210 -15.87 -8.39 3.92
C TRP A 210 -16.97 -8.21 2.88
N ARG A 211 -17.87 -9.19 2.73
CA ARG A 211 -19.02 -9.07 1.80
C ARG A 211 -19.94 -7.92 2.18
N ARG A 212 -20.15 -7.66 3.48
CA ARG A 212 -20.96 -6.51 3.95
C ARG A 212 -20.28 -5.19 3.66
N ILE A 213 -18.99 -5.08 4.01
CA ILE A 213 -18.15 -3.89 3.72
C ILE A 213 -18.18 -3.58 2.22
N ALA A 214 -17.94 -4.59 1.37
CA ALA A 214 -17.94 -4.44 -0.08
C ALA A 214 -19.33 -4.04 -0.63
N ALA A 215 -20.41 -4.62 -0.12
CA ALA A 215 -21.77 -4.29 -0.55
C ALA A 215 -22.18 -2.85 -0.15
N ARG A 216 -21.84 -2.44 1.09
CA ARG A 216 -22.08 -1.07 1.56
C ARG A 216 -21.30 -0.06 0.73
N TRP A 217 -20.04 -0.39 0.44
CA TRP A 217 -19.21 0.42 -0.44
C TRP A 217 -19.82 0.58 -1.83
N GLU A 218 -20.19 -0.52 -2.47
CA GLU A 218 -20.74 -0.51 -3.84
C GLU A 218 -22.03 0.31 -3.89
N LYS A 219 -22.88 0.19 -2.87
CA LYS A 219 -24.06 1.05 -2.71
C LYS A 219 -23.69 2.53 -2.65
N GLY A 220 -22.75 2.90 -1.78
CA GLY A 220 -22.28 4.28 -1.65
C GLY A 220 -21.63 4.83 -2.93
N ARG A 221 -20.91 3.99 -3.68
CA ARG A 221 -20.35 4.36 -4.99
C ARG A 221 -21.45 4.67 -5.99
N ILE A 222 -22.46 3.80 -6.12
CA ILE A 222 -23.59 4.00 -7.04
C ILE A 222 -24.37 5.28 -6.68
N GLU A 223 -24.62 5.51 -5.39
CA GLU A 223 -25.28 6.72 -4.88
C GLU A 223 -24.47 7.99 -5.21
N GLY A 224 -23.15 7.98 -4.96
CA GLY A 224 -22.27 9.11 -5.27
C GLY A 224 -22.14 9.39 -6.77
N GLU A 225 -22.04 8.36 -7.62
CA GLU A 225 -22.02 8.53 -9.08
C GLU A 225 -23.34 9.08 -9.62
N TRP A 226 -24.46 8.62 -9.06
CA TRP A 226 -25.76 9.17 -9.39
C TRP A 226 -25.85 10.64 -8.99
N GLU A 227 -25.40 11.01 -7.79
CA GLU A 227 -25.40 12.39 -7.32
C GLU A 227 -24.52 13.31 -8.18
N GLN A 228 -23.32 12.86 -8.58
CA GLN A 228 -22.46 13.61 -9.51
C GLN A 228 -23.13 13.84 -10.86
N ARG A 229 -23.74 12.79 -11.45
CA ARG A 229 -24.49 12.91 -12.70
C ARG A 229 -25.67 13.87 -12.54
N ARG A 230 -26.36 13.81 -11.40
CA ARG A 230 -27.49 14.69 -11.07
C ARG A 230 -27.06 16.16 -11.02
N PHE A 231 -25.97 16.49 -10.33
CA PHE A 231 -25.43 17.84 -10.31
C PHE A 231 -25.01 18.33 -11.70
N LYS A 232 -24.36 17.48 -12.49
CA LYS A 232 -23.97 17.81 -13.87
C LYS A 232 -25.19 18.09 -14.76
N ALA A 233 -26.25 17.30 -14.64
CA ALA A 233 -27.50 17.51 -15.39
C ALA A 233 -28.24 18.79 -14.95
N LEU A 234 -28.25 19.09 -13.65
CA LEU A 234 -28.82 20.31 -13.10
C LEU A 234 -28.09 21.57 -13.63
N ASP A 235 -26.77 21.56 -13.57
CA ASP A 235 -25.92 22.63 -14.07
C ASP A 235 -26.11 22.81 -15.60
N ALA A 236 -26.16 21.72 -16.37
CA ALA A 236 -26.48 21.78 -17.80
C ALA A 236 -27.86 22.40 -18.08
N CYS A 237 -28.87 22.12 -17.25
CA CYS A 237 -30.19 22.73 -17.36
C CYS A 237 -30.14 24.25 -17.14
N TYR A 238 -29.45 24.73 -16.09
CA TYR A 238 -29.30 26.16 -15.83
C TYR A 238 -28.53 26.87 -16.94
N ARG A 239 -27.36 26.35 -17.34
CA ARG A 239 -26.58 26.92 -18.44
C ARG A 239 -27.38 26.97 -19.75
N GLY A 240 -28.17 25.94 -20.03
CA GLY A 240 -29.05 25.88 -21.19
C GLY A 240 -30.17 26.93 -21.17
N ALA A 241 -30.68 27.29 -19.98
CA ALA A 241 -31.68 28.34 -19.81
C ALA A 241 -31.06 29.74 -19.96
N GLU A 242 -29.89 29.97 -19.35
CA GLU A 242 -29.13 31.21 -19.49
C GLU A 242 -28.75 31.50 -20.95
N ALA A 243 -28.30 30.49 -21.69
CA ALA A 243 -28.00 30.61 -23.11
C ALA A 243 -29.22 31.01 -23.97
N LYS A 244 -30.44 30.75 -23.46
CA LYS A 244 -31.71 31.16 -24.08
C LYS A 244 -32.25 32.48 -23.53
N GLY A 245 -31.48 33.19 -22.71
CA GLY A 245 -31.88 34.45 -22.08
C GLY A 245 -32.93 34.30 -20.97
N ARG A 246 -33.15 33.07 -20.46
CA ARG A 246 -34.07 32.81 -19.35
C ARG A 246 -33.30 32.94 -18.03
N SER A 247 -33.80 33.76 -17.11
CA SER A 247 -33.19 33.97 -15.79
C SER A 247 -34.25 34.09 -14.69
N GLY A 248 -33.87 33.77 -13.46
CA GLY A 248 -34.74 33.86 -12.27
C GLY A 248 -35.72 32.69 -12.07
N GLY A 249 -35.73 31.69 -12.96
CA GLY A 249 -36.43 30.42 -12.80
C GLY A 249 -35.61 29.33 -12.08
N HIS A 250 -36.11 28.10 -12.06
CA HIS A 250 -35.47 26.94 -11.41
C HIS A 250 -35.56 25.68 -12.29
N CYS A 251 -34.60 24.77 -12.11
CA CYS A 251 -34.59 23.47 -12.78
C CYS A 251 -35.19 22.39 -11.87
N ASP A 252 -36.30 21.80 -12.30
CA ASP A 252 -36.99 20.70 -11.62
C ASP A 252 -36.51 19.35 -12.14
N LEU A 253 -36.19 18.43 -11.22
CA LEU A 253 -35.87 17.05 -11.59
C LEU A 253 -37.13 16.36 -12.14
N LYS A 254 -37.03 15.75 -13.33
CA LYS A 254 -38.11 15.00 -13.97
C LYS A 254 -37.89 13.49 -14.02
N SER A 255 -36.64 13.06 -13.95
CA SER A 255 -36.30 11.64 -13.90
C SER A 255 -36.54 11.05 -12.51
N THR A 256 -36.91 9.76 -12.44
CA THR A 256 -36.94 9.01 -11.18
C THR A 256 -35.53 8.80 -10.63
N GLU A 257 -35.42 8.52 -9.34
CA GLU A 257 -34.16 8.15 -8.70
C GLU A 257 -33.52 6.95 -9.42
N GLY A 258 -32.21 7.00 -9.65
CA GLY A 258 -31.46 5.96 -10.38
C GLY A 258 -31.62 5.93 -11.90
N ALA A 259 -32.48 6.77 -12.51
CA ALA A 259 -32.69 6.76 -13.96
C ALA A 259 -31.49 7.29 -14.76
N ASP A 260 -31.33 6.79 -15.99
CA ASP A 260 -30.36 7.26 -16.98
C ASP A 260 -31.06 7.42 -18.35
N PRO A 261 -31.09 8.62 -18.96
CA PRO A 261 -30.45 9.86 -18.51
C PRO A 261 -31.17 10.55 -17.33
N ILE A 262 -30.42 11.33 -16.54
CA ILE A 262 -30.98 12.25 -15.54
C ILE A 262 -31.46 13.52 -16.26
N VAL A 263 -32.74 13.87 -16.09
CA VAL A 263 -33.38 14.97 -16.82
C VAL A 263 -33.90 16.03 -15.87
N TYR A 264 -33.52 17.28 -16.14
CA TYR A 264 -34.04 18.48 -15.50
C TYR A 264 -34.82 19.34 -16.49
N GLU A 265 -35.90 19.95 -16.03
CA GLU A 265 -36.70 20.89 -16.82
C GLU A 265 -36.68 22.28 -16.17
N TYR A 266 -36.28 23.30 -16.94
CA TYR A 266 -36.28 24.68 -16.46
C TYR A 266 -37.67 25.31 -16.50
N ARG A 267 -38.12 25.80 -15.35
CA ARG A 267 -39.37 26.53 -15.17
C ARG A 267 -39.10 28.00 -14.86
N ASP A 268 -39.71 28.89 -15.64
CA ASP A 268 -39.62 30.32 -15.40
C ASP A 268 -40.36 30.70 -14.11
N LYS A 269 -39.94 31.80 -13.49
CA LYS A 269 -40.64 32.37 -12.35
C LYS A 269 -42.03 32.83 -12.80
N GLN A 270 -43.08 32.28 -12.21
CA GLN A 270 -44.44 32.81 -12.43
C GLN A 270 -44.47 34.25 -11.92
N ARG A 271 -44.83 35.18 -12.81
CA ARG A 271 -45.01 36.60 -12.49
C ARG A 271 -46.37 36.83 -11.86
#